data_AF-A0A9W6LPY3-F1
#
_entry.id   AF-A0A9W6LPY3-F1
#
_cell.length_a   1.000
_cell.length_b   1.000
_cell.length_c   1.000
_cell.angle_alpha   90.00
_cell.angle_beta   90.00
_cell.angle_gamma   90.00
#
_symmetry.space_group_name_H-M   'P 1'
#
loop_
_entity.id
_entity.type
_entity.pdbx_description
1 polymer ?
#
loop_
_entity_poly.entity_id
_entity_poly.type
_entity_poly.pdbx_seq_one_letter_code
_entity_poly.pdbx_strand_id
1 'polypeptide(L)'
;MRKGRLILGSAVLISLLTACGGADTTGRDEVVQGNTSTYKGVSWKGEAKGVKLEDTDQKIETTLTLDDEGIIKEVRMDFLSFKNGEWVARNNPEAEVSIDFTIDPQAAVPGAEYEKGVSMFDIKTNDMMSLYALGVDEDGTVALAIVDAVIRYKLEAKFEPGFDFDTQVGELTINNGMVPTVRTSGSGLLKPEDWSELEGKNLFDLHMFNHVISDYGVLEGVDESSTVGEMLTALGVEFVDGVPSQMEATHGFHSNGGWKGNYDSIAEYLQGKNANEITSLIDWSLPRYAKGINEDNAFGLESRAGATRTVQDSFDSIAGSTVRMSRENTSYQAALVDAGIISEEEVVKGRF
;
A
#
# COMPACT_ATOMS: atom_id res chain seq x y z
N MET A 1 -12.94 -37.41 50.70
CA MET A 1 -14.28 -37.87 50.27
C MET A 1 -14.50 -37.33 48.85
N ARG A 2 -14.45 -38.15 47.78
CA ARG A 2 -15.62 -38.77 47.09
C ARG A 2 -16.75 -37.73 46.94
N LYS A 3 -17.25 -37.29 45.79
CA LYS A 3 -17.61 -37.81 44.44
C LYS A 3 -18.07 -36.53 43.66
N GLY A 4 -18.24 -36.43 42.34
CA GLY A 4 -18.26 -37.35 41.21
C GLY A 4 -18.63 -36.56 39.95
N ARG A 5 -18.21 -37.07 38.79
CA ARG A 5 -18.62 -36.62 37.45
C ARG A 5 -20.08 -37.00 37.18
N LEU A 6 -20.78 -36.22 36.36
CA LEU A 6 -21.91 -36.73 35.58
C LEU A 6 -21.74 -36.32 34.11
N ILE A 7 -21.66 -37.35 33.28
CA ILE A 7 -21.72 -37.35 31.83
C ILE A 7 -23.19 -37.57 31.48
N LEU A 8 -23.77 -36.77 30.58
CA LEU A 8 -24.99 -37.15 29.88
C LEU A 8 -24.64 -37.30 28.39
N GLY A 9 -24.60 -38.56 27.96
CA GLY A 9 -24.75 -38.92 26.56
C GLY A 9 -26.24 -39.15 26.29
N SER A 10 -26.70 -38.67 25.14
CA SER A 10 -27.96 -39.11 24.54
C SER A 10 -27.64 -39.93 23.31
N ALA A 11 -28.17 -41.15 23.31
CA ALA A 11 -28.06 -42.14 22.27
C ALA A 11 -29.29 -42.09 21.35
N VAL A 12 -29.22 -42.92 20.30
CA VAL A 12 -30.35 -43.49 19.53
C VAL A 12 -30.83 -42.55 18.39
N LEU A 13 -30.98 -42.97 17.13
CA LEU A 13 -31.53 -44.21 16.58
C LEU A 13 -30.98 -44.46 15.15
N ILE A 14 -30.56 -45.69 14.86
CA ILE A 14 -30.34 -46.18 13.49
C ILE A 14 -31.67 -46.76 13.01
N SER A 15 -32.16 -46.28 11.87
CA SER A 15 -33.24 -46.90 11.10
C SER A 15 -32.79 -47.05 9.66
N LEU A 16 -32.40 -48.28 9.29
CA LEU A 16 -32.34 -48.72 7.90
C LEU A 16 -33.77 -49.07 7.45
N LEU A 17 -34.24 -48.45 6.37
CA LEU A 17 -35.33 -48.95 5.56
C LEU A 17 -34.95 -48.79 4.08
N THR A 18 -34.87 -49.93 3.41
CA THR A 18 -34.60 -50.13 1.99
C THR A 18 -35.85 -49.99 1.12
N ALA A 19 -35.61 -49.45 -0.07
CA ALA A 19 -36.17 -49.82 -1.39
C ALA A 19 -37.35 -49.03 -2.00
N CYS A 20 -37.01 -48.43 -3.16
CA CYS A 20 -37.70 -48.39 -4.46
C CYS A 20 -38.87 -47.41 -4.71
N GLY A 21 -38.63 -46.53 -5.69
CA GLY A 21 -39.62 -46.19 -6.72
C GLY A 21 -39.75 -44.70 -7.03
N GLY A 22 -39.50 -44.31 -8.29
CA GLY A 22 -40.05 -43.09 -8.91
C GLY A 22 -39.02 -42.06 -9.34
N ALA A 23 -38.91 -41.87 -10.66
CA ALA A 23 -38.31 -40.70 -11.29
C ALA A 23 -39.13 -39.43 -10.95
N ASP A 24 -38.47 -38.33 -10.61
CA ASP A 24 -38.42 -37.10 -11.43
C ASP A 24 -37.74 -35.94 -10.70
N THR A 25 -36.89 -35.24 -11.46
CA THR A 25 -36.48 -33.84 -11.35
C THR A 25 -36.28 -33.20 -9.97
N THR A 26 -35.02 -32.97 -9.59
CA THR A 26 -34.56 -31.64 -9.18
C THR A 26 -33.05 -31.58 -9.40
N GLY A 27 -32.63 -30.73 -10.32
CA GLY A 27 -31.22 -30.38 -10.52
C GLY A 27 -30.65 -29.88 -9.20
N ARG A 28 -29.71 -30.63 -8.65
CA ARG A 28 -28.67 -30.06 -7.80
C ARG A 28 -27.54 -29.75 -8.75
N ASP A 29 -27.30 -28.46 -8.96
CA ASP A 29 -26.03 -27.97 -9.48
C ASP A 29 -24.93 -28.57 -8.60
N GLU A 30 -24.23 -29.57 -9.14
CA GLU A 30 -22.89 -29.89 -8.65
C GLU A 30 -22.08 -28.62 -8.89
N VAL A 31 -21.62 -28.00 -7.82
CA VAL A 31 -20.56 -27.00 -7.90
C VAL A 31 -19.35 -27.74 -8.45
N VAL A 32 -19.15 -27.66 -9.76
CA VAL A 32 -17.90 -28.05 -10.41
C VAL A 32 -16.84 -27.16 -9.78
N GLN A 33 -16.04 -27.71 -8.86
CA GLN A 33 -14.76 -27.11 -8.52
C GLN A 33 -13.92 -27.16 -9.80
N GLY A 34 -13.97 -26.09 -10.59
CA GLY A 34 -13.10 -25.94 -11.76
C GLY A 34 -11.65 -26.08 -11.31
N ASN A 35 -10.82 -26.76 -12.10
CA ASN A 35 -9.41 -26.83 -11.79
C ASN A 35 -8.82 -25.42 -11.91
N THR A 36 -7.90 -25.08 -11.02
CA THR A 36 -7.13 -23.84 -11.12
C THR A 36 -5.67 -24.15 -11.40
N SER A 37 -5.03 -23.28 -12.17
CA SER A 37 -3.59 -23.33 -12.46
C SER A 37 -2.94 -21.99 -12.11
N THR A 38 -1.70 -22.04 -11.64
CA THR A 38 -0.96 -20.86 -11.18
C THR A 38 0.24 -20.59 -12.10
N TYR A 39 0.38 -19.33 -12.49
CA TYR A 39 1.37 -18.85 -13.44
C TYR A 39 2.18 -17.70 -12.83
N LYS A 40 3.44 -17.56 -13.26
CA LYS A 40 4.36 -16.58 -12.68
C LYS A 40 5.06 -15.74 -13.74
N GLY A 41 5.01 -14.43 -13.57
CA GLY A 41 5.75 -13.46 -14.37
C GLY A 41 6.67 -12.60 -13.52
N VAL A 42 7.80 -12.19 -14.10
CA VAL A 42 8.82 -11.40 -13.41
C VAL A 42 9.27 -10.24 -14.30
N SER A 43 9.44 -9.06 -13.72
CA SER A 43 10.17 -7.95 -14.33
C SER A 43 11.21 -7.43 -13.35
N TRP A 44 12.34 -6.94 -13.85
CA TRP A 44 13.45 -6.56 -12.97
C TRP A 44 14.17 -5.29 -13.40
N LYS A 45 14.91 -4.72 -12.44
CA LYS A 45 15.62 -3.47 -12.64
C LYS A 45 16.73 -3.64 -13.67
N GLY A 46 16.64 -2.84 -14.73
CA GLY A 46 17.60 -2.84 -15.83
C GLY A 46 17.30 -3.85 -16.94
N GLU A 47 16.17 -4.58 -16.88
CA GLU A 47 15.75 -5.56 -17.89
C GLU A 47 15.80 -4.97 -19.32
N ALA A 48 15.21 -3.79 -19.53
CA ALA A 48 15.22 -3.10 -20.82
C ALA A 48 16.61 -2.66 -21.30
N LYS A 49 17.60 -2.64 -20.40
CA LYS A 49 19.00 -2.32 -20.70
C LYS A 49 19.88 -3.57 -20.84
N GLY A 50 19.28 -4.76 -20.87
CA GLY A 50 19.98 -6.03 -20.99
C GLY A 50 20.63 -6.53 -19.69
N VAL A 51 20.32 -5.93 -18.54
CA VAL A 51 20.73 -6.48 -17.24
C VAL A 51 20.02 -7.83 -17.07
N LYS A 52 20.72 -8.86 -16.60
CA LYS A 52 20.10 -10.16 -16.34
C LYS A 52 19.39 -10.17 -14.99
N LEU A 53 18.40 -11.04 -14.84
CA LEU A 53 17.68 -11.22 -13.57
C LEU A 53 18.61 -11.62 -12.41
N GLU A 54 19.69 -12.38 -12.69
CA GLU A 54 20.69 -12.78 -11.68
C GLU A 54 21.57 -11.62 -11.20
N ASP A 55 21.67 -10.54 -11.98
CA ASP A 55 22.53 -9.38 -11.72
C ASP A 55 21.77 -8.20 -11.12
N THR A 56 20.47 -8.36 -10.84
CA THR A 56 19.60 -7.29 -10.35
C THR A 56 19.43 -7.32 -8.83
N ASP A 57 19.26 -6.14 -8.23
CA ASP A 57 18.97 -5.98 -6.80
C ASP A 57 17.48 -5.76 -6.52
N GLN A 58 16.65 -5.67 -7.57
CA GLN A 58 15.24 -5.34 -7.46
C GLN A 58 14.43 -6.02 -8.57
N LYS A 59 13.31 -6.63 -8.20
CA LYS A 59 12.36 -7.23 -9.13
C LYS A 59 10.92 -7.09 -8.63
N ILE A 60 9.99 -7.22 -9.55
CA ILE A 60 8.58 -7.42 -9.24
C ILE A 60 8.13 -8.76 -9.81
N GLU A 61 7.36 -9.50 -9.01
CA GLU A 61 6.82 -10.81 -9.38
C GLU A 61 5.31 -10.77 -9.32
N THR A 62 4.64 -11.22 -10.38
CA THR A 62 3.19 -11.45 -10.42
C THR A 62 2.93 -12.94 -10.41
N THR A 63 2.08 -13.39 -9.50
CA THR A 63 1.53 -14.75 -9.45
C THR A 63 0.04 -14.67 -9.78
N LEU A 64 -0.40 -15.42 -10.78
CA LEU A 64 -1.76 -15.40 -11.31
C LEU A 64 -2.36 -16.79 -11.20
N THR A 65 -3.50 -16.93 -10.53
CA THR A 65 -4.27 -18.19 -10.50
C THR A 65 -5.48 -18.05 -11.39
N LEU A 66 -5.59 -18.90 -12.41
CA LEU A 66 -6.70 -18.93 -13.37
C LEU A 66 -7.52 -20.20 -13.20
N ASP A 67 -8.82 -20.15 -13.49
CA ASP A 67 -9.59 -21.36 -13.76
C ASP A 67 -9.48 -21.82 -15.23
N ASP A 68 -10.10 -22.94 -15.53
CA ASP A 68 -10.14 -23.56 -16.86
C ASP A 68 -10.78 -22.65 -17.95
N GLU A 69 -11.53 -21.61 -17.58
CA GLU A 69 -12.13 -20.63 -18.49
C GLU A 69 -11.25 -19.37 -18.68
N GLY A 70 -10.10 -19.33 -18.01
CA GLY A 70 -9.20 -18.17 -17.99
C GLY A 70 -9.68 -17.04 -17.08
N ILE A 71 -10.62 -17.31 -16.17
CA ILE A 71 -11.06 -16.34 -15.16
C ILE A 71 -10.01 -16.26 -14.06
N ILE A 72 -9.58 -15.04 -13.77
CA ILE A 72 -8.61 -14.74 -12.72
C ILE A 72 -9.28 -14.97 -11.35
N LYS A 73 -8.78 -15.97 -10.61
CA LYS A 73 -9.25 -16.29 -9.24
C LYS A 73 -8.42 -15.59 -8.18
N GLU A 74 -7.12 -15.47 -8.40
CA GLU A 74 -6.20 -14.84 -7.46
C GLU A 74 -5.08 -14.13 -8.22
N VAL A 75 -4.65 -13.00 -7.66
CA VAL A 75 -3.49 -12.24 -8.13
C VAL A 75 -2.68 -11.87 -6.90
N ARG A 76 -1.38 -12.09 -6.98
CA ARG A 76 -0.42 -11.59 -6.00
C ARG A 76 0.73 -10.90 -6.71
N MET A 77 1.08 -9.70 -6.28
CA MET A 77 2.24 -8.97 -6.77
C MET A 77 3.19 -8.63 -5.62
N ASP A 78 4.47 -8.93 -5.80
CA ASP A 78 5.50 -8.66 -4.80
C ASP A 78 6.63 -7.82 -5.39
N PHE A 79 6.90 -6.66 -4.79
CA PHE A 79 8.10 -5.87 -5.10
C PHE A 79 9.22 -6.28 -4.16
N LEU A 80 10.17 -7.03 -4.71
CA LEU A 80 11.29 -7.61 -3.99
C LEU A 80 12.55 -6.76 -4.17
N SER A 81 13.26 -6.54 -3.07
CA SER A 81 14.61 -5.96 -3.06
C SER A 81 15.58 -6.96 -2.44
N PHE A 82 16.73 -7.17 -3.08
CA PHE A 82 17.77 -8.04 -2.55
C PHE A 82 18.58 -7.27 -1.49
N LYS A 83 18.52 -7.73 -0.25
CA LYS A 83 19.22 -7.13 0.90
C LYS A 83 19.84 -8.26 1.71
N ASN A 84 21.08 -8.10 2.15
CA ASN A 84 21.77 -9.04 3.04
C ASN A 84 21.75 -10.52 2.57
N GLY A 85 21.73 -10.77 1.26
CA GLY A 85 21.73 -12.13 0.71
C GLY A 85 20.34 -12.75 0.50
N GLU A 86 19.27 -12.02 0.79
CA GLU A 86 17.89 -12.51 0.63
C GLU A 86 16.99 -11.50 -0.09
N TRP A 87 15.91 -12.00 -0.71
CA TRP A 87 14.87 -11.18 -1.33
C TRP A 87 13.84 -10.78 -0.28
N VAL A 88 13.66 -9.49 -0.08
CA VAL A 88 12.74 -8.91 0.90
C VAL A 88 11.61 -8.18 0.18
N ALA A 89 10.36 -8.51 0.52
CA ALA A 89 9.18 -7.84 -0.02
C ALA A 89 9.01 -6.45 0.60
N ARG A 90 9.01 -5.42 -0.26
CA ARG A 90 8.75 -4.02 0.09
C ARG A 90 7.28 -3.73 0.36
N ASN A 91 6.39 -4.55 -0.18
CA ASN A 91 4.95 -4.53 0.07
C ASN A 91 4.54 -5.35 1.32
N ASN A 92 5.50 -5.80 2.15
CA ASN A 92 5.19 -6.37 3.45
C ASN A 92 4.78 -5.24 4.43
N PRO A 93 3.54 -5.24 4.98
CA PRO A 93 3.07 -4.18 5.85
C PRO A 93 3.61 -4.25 7.28
N GLU A 94 4.29 -5.34 7.64
CA GLU A 94 4.78 -5.53 9.01
C GLU A 94 5.78 -4.44 9.41
N ALA A 95 5.56 -3.89 10.60
CA ALA A 95 6.47 -2.96 11.24
C ALA A 95 6.51 -3.22 12.74
N GLU A 96 7.70 -3.09 13.33
CA GLU A 96 7.85 -2.96 14.78
C GLU A 96 7.97 -1.48 15.09
N VAL A 97 7.12 -0.98 15.99
CA VAL A 97 7.12 0.42 16.44
C VAL A 97 7.33 0.48 17.94
N SER A 98 8.23 1.34 18.39
CA SER A 98 8.34 1.77 19.78
C SER A 98 8.48 3.28 19.86
N ILE A 99 7.92 3.86 20.92
CA ILE A 99 7.86 5.30 21.15
C ILE A 99 8.59 5.62 22.45
N ASP A 100 9.48 6.61 22.41
CA ASP A 100 10.08 7.22 23.60
C ASP A 100 9.48 8.62 23.81
N PHE A 101 8.45 8.70 24.65
CA PHE A 101 7.73 9.94 24.95
C PHE A 101 8.59 11.00 25.68
N THR A 102 9.79 10.64 26.14
CA THR A 102 10.74 11.60 26.75
C THR A 102 11.51 12.42 25.72
N ILE A 103 11.41 12.04 24.44
CA ILE A 103 12.09 12.72 23.34
C ILE A 103 11.16 13.78 22.73
N ASP A 104 11.65 15.02 22.69
CA ASP A 104 11.08 16.05 21.84
C ASP A 104 11.72 15.93 20.44
N PRO A 105 10.91 15.80 19.37
CA PRO A 105 11.43 15.56 18.03
C PRO A 105 12.20 16.78 17.56
N GLN A 106 13.33 16.54 16.89
CA GLN A 106 14.14 17.59 16.30
C GLN A 106 14.25 17.36 14.80
N ALA A 107 14.06 18.43 14.03
CA ALA A 107 14.12 18.35 12.59
C ALA A 107 15.51 17.89 12.11
N ALA A 108 15.52 17.09 11.05
CA ALA A 108 16.71 16.81 10.27
C ALA A 108 17.24 18.09 9.61
N VAL A 109 18.50 18.09 9.20
CA VAL A 109 19.00 19.07 8.21
C VAL A 109 18.73 18.48 6.83
N PRO A 110 17.94 19.15 5.95
CA PRO A 110 17.63 18.61 4.62
C PRO A 110 18.76 18.92 3.61
N GLY A 111 18.51 18.67 2.33
CA GLY A 111 19.48 18.97 1.27
C GLY A 111 20.64 17.97 1.09
N ALA A 112 21.69 18.44 0.43
CA ALA A 112 22.88 17.66 0.10
C ALA A 112 23.69 17.23 1.34
N GLU A 113 23.80 18.12 2.33
CA GLU A 113 24.49 17.89 3.61
C GLU A 113 23.51 17.31 4.65
N TYR A 114 22.73 16.30 4.24
CA TYR A 114 21.69 15.73 5.08
C TYR A 114 22.23 15.21 6.42
N GLU A 115 21.63 15.68 7.51
CA GLU A 115 21.84 15.16 8.85
C GLU A 115 20.51 14.70 9.44
N LYS A 116 20.50 13.47 10.00
CA LYS A 116 19.31 12.92 10.64
C LYS A 116 18.99 13.73 11.90
N GLY A 117 17.72 14.07 12.08
CA GLY A 117 17.23 14.71 13.30
C GLY A 117 17.06 13.72 14.46
N VAL A 118 16.39 14.19 15.51
CA VAL A 118 16.04 13.37 16.68
C VAL A 118 14.58 12.94 16.56
N SER A 119 14.32 11.66 16.75
CA SER A 119 13.02 11.05 16.54
C SER A 119 12.55 10.36 17.81
N MET A 120 11.27 10.52 18.17
CA MET A 120 10.65 9.80 19.28
C MET A 120 10.29 8.35 18.90
N PHE A 121 10.31 8.01 17.61
CA PHE A 121 9.92 6.70 17.09
C PHE A 121 11.12 5.89 16.59
N ASP A 122 11.29 4.68 17.13
CA ASP A 122 12.06 3.61 16.47
C ASP A 122 11.10 2.71 15.68
N ILE A 123 11.27 2.68 14.36
CA ILE A 123 10.39 1.94 13.43
C ILE A 123 11.25 1.01 12.58
N LYS A 124 11.01 -0.29 12.71
CA LYS A 124 11.65 -1.32 11.87
C LYS A 124 10.64 -1.86 10.88
N THR A 125 10.82 -1.55 9.62
CA THR A 125 9.98 -2.03 8.53
C THR A 125 10.77 -2.15 7.22
N ASN A 126 10.21 -2.85 6.24
CA ASN A 126 10.80 -3.00 4.93
C ASN A 126 10.66 -1.75 4.06
N ASP A 127 9.58 -0.97 4.28
CA ASP A 127 9.26 0.25 3.56
C ASP A 127 8.39 1.18 4.43
N MET A 128 8.70 2.48 4.42
CA MET A 128 7.96 3.49 5.21
C MET A 128 7.02 4.35 4.35
N MET A 129 6.84 4.01 3.07
CA MET A 129 5.99 4.77 2.16
C MET A 129 4.55 4.78 2.64
N SER A 130 4.01 5.99 2.82
CA SER A 130 2.66 6.22 3.36
C SER A 130 2.43 5.67 4.77
N LEU A 131 3.49 5.32 5.50
CA LEU A 131 3.37 4.78 6.85
C LEU A 131 2.97 5.90 7.82
N TYR A 132 2.08 5.59 8.73
CA TYR A 132 1.91 6.35 9.97
C TYR A 132 2.12 5.43 11.18
N ALA A 133 2.51 6.01 12.30
CA ALA A 133 2.61 5.35 13.59
C ALA A 133 2.13 6.30 14.68
N LEU A 134 1.49 5.77 15.71
CA LEU A 134 0.96 6.59 16.80
C LEU A 134 0.88 5.82 18.12
N GLY A 135 0.80 6.55 19.22
CA GLY A 135 0.54 6.00 20.55
C GLY A 135 0.18 7.10 21.53
N VAL A 136 -0.38 6.70 22.67
CA VAL A 136 -0.80 7.61 23.74
C VAL A 136 -0.24 7.10 25.06
N ASP A 137 0.57 7.91 25.72
CA ASP A 137 1.17 7.58 27.01
C ASP A 137 0.14 7.63 28.16
N GLU A 138 0.53 7.11 29.34
CA GLU A 138 -0.32 7.05 30.53
C GLU A 138 -0.83 8.43 31.00
N ASP A 139 -0.07 9.50 30.74
CA ASP A 139 -0.44 10.87 31.12
C ASP A 139 -1.29 11.61 30.07
N GLY A 140 -1.60 10.95 28.95
CA GLY A 140 -2.36 11.52 27.84
C GLY A 140 -1.50 12.20 26.77
N THR A 141 -0.17 12.11 26.84
CA THR A 141 0.71 12.58 25.75
C THR A 141 0.46 11.75 24.48
N VAL A 142 0.15 12.41 23.36
CA VAL A 142 -0.03 11.74 22.07
C VAL A 142 1.22 11.94 21.21
N ALA A 143 1.75 10.85 20.68
CA ALA A 143 2.82 10.85 19.69
C ALA A 143 2.26 10.41 18.33
N LEU A 144 2.56 11.16 17.27
CA LEU A 144 2.20 10.84 15.89
C LEU A 144 3.44 10.92 15.00
N ALA A 145 3.66 9.91 14.17
CA ALA A 145 4.55 9.93 13.03
C ALA A 145 3.74 9.68 11.76
N ILE A 146 3.95 10.48 10.72
CA ILE A 146 3.38 10.27 9.39
C ILE A 146 4.43 10.51 8.32
N VAL A 147 4.52 9.64 7.32
CA VAL A 147 5.52 9.76 6.26
C VAL A 147 4.93 10.48 5.07
N ASP A 148 5.35 11.73 4.86
CA ASP A 148 4.99 12.47 3.67
C ASP A 148 5.67 11.87 2.43
N ALA A 149 4.87 11.65 1.39
CA ALA A 149 5.29 10.89 0.23
C ALA A 149 5.86 11.79 -0.90
N VAL A 150 5.68 13.11 -0.80
CA VAL A 150 6.23 14.13 -1.70
C VAL A 150 7.65 14.50 -1.30
N ILE A 151 7.89 14.83 -0.02
CA ILE A 151 9.23 15.16 0.50
C ILE A 151 10.02 13.94 0.97
N ARG A 152 9.33 12.80 1.23
CA ARG A 152 9.94 11.56 1.75
C ARG A 152 10.62 11.74 3.11
N TYR A 153 9.92 12.40 4.02
CA TYR A 153 10.32 12.53 5.42
C TYR A 153 9.26 11.95 6.35
N LYS A 154 9.71 11.37 7.46
CA LYS A 154 8.87 11.11 8.62
C LYS A 154 8.66 12.44 9.35
N LEU A 155 7.41 12.90 9.37
CA LEU A 155 6.95 14.06 10.10
C LEU A 155 6.43 13.57 11.46
N GLU A 156 6.86 14.19 12.54
CA GLU A 156 6.50 13.81 13.91
C GLU A 156 5.81 14.96 14.64
N ALA A 157 4.74 14.66 15.36
CA ALA A 157 4.07 15.58 16.26
C ALA A 157 3.99 14.96 17.65
N LYS A 158 4.20 15.80 18.67
CA LYS A 158 4.03 15.47 20.08
C LYS A 158 3.01 16.42 20.67
N PHE A 159 1.92 15.88 21.20
CA PHE A 159 0.85 16.65 21.83
C PHE A 159 0.90 16.37 23.34
N GLU A 160 1.43 17.34 24.08
CA GLU A 160 1.58 17.26 25.54
C GLU A 160 0.21 17.22 26.26
N PRO A 161 0.16 16.75 27.52
CA PRO A 161 -1.08 16.71 28.28
C PRO A 161 -1.72 18.12 28.39
N GLY A 162 -3.00 18.21 28.01
CA GLY A 162 -3.74 19.47 27.98
C GLY A 162 -3.64 20.25 26.67
N PHE A 163 -3.06 19.67 25.62
CA PHE A 163 -3.17 20.20 24.26
C PHE A 163 -4.64 20.40 23.84
N ASP A 164 -4.91 21.48 23.11
CA ASP A 164 -6.24 21.79 22.59
C ASP A 164 -6.50 21.02 21.28
N PHE A 165 -7.17 19.87 21.39
CA PHE A 165 -7.47 19.02 20.23
C PHE A 165 -8.53 19.59 19.28
N ASP A 166 -9.14 20.75 19.59
CA ASP A 166 -9.97 21.51 18.65
C ASP A 166 -9.13 22.41 17.73
N THR A 167 -7.81 22.51 17.96
CA THR A 167 -6.86 23.16 17.02
C THR A 167 -7.00 22.55 15.63
N GLN A 168 -6.99 23.38 14.59
CA GLN A 168 -7.09 22.89 13.21
C GLN A 168 -5.80 22.20 12.77
N VAL A 169 -5.90 21.12 12.01
CA VAL A 169 -4.72 20.40 11.48
C VAL A 169 -3.88 21.31 10.57
N GLY A 170 -4.51 22.23 9.85
CA GLY A 170 -3.83 23.21 9.01
C GLY A 170 -2.87 24.14 9.77
N GLU A 171 -3.04 24.30 11.08
CA GLU A 171 -2.13 25.05 11.95
C GLU A 171 -0.86 24.27 12.30
N LEU A 172 -0.86 22.94 12.12
CA LEU A 172 0.32 22.08 12.30
C LEU A 172 1.20 22.13 11.06
N THR A 173 2.00 23.19 10.98
CA THR A 173 2.92 23.42 9.86
C THR A 173 4.19 22.57 9.93
N ILE A 174 4.85 22.39 8.77
CA ILE A 174 6.13 21.69 8.66
C ILE A 174 7.17 22.46 9.44
N ASN A 175 7.90 21.74 10.29
CA ASN A 175 8.88 22.26 11.24
C ASN A 175 8.29 23.19 12.33
N ASN A 176 6.96 23.22 12.47
CA ASN A 176 6.25 23.90 13.56
C ASN A 176 4.87 23.24 13.76
N GLY A 177 4.86 22.16 14.57
CA GLY A 177 3.72 21.26 14.75
C GLY A 177 4.00 19.87 14.15
N MET A 178 4.47 19.82 12.90
CA MET A 178 4.90 18.60 12.21
C MET A 178 6.40 18.63 11.93
N VAL A 179 7.20 18.00 12.79
CA VAL A 179 8.66 18.07 12.77
C VAL A 179 9.27 17.00 11.83
N PRO A 180 9.99 17.36 10.76
CA PRO A 180 10.58 16.39 9.83
C PRO A 180 11.88 15.78 10.39
N THR A 181 11.81 14.63 11.04
CA THR A 181 12.94 14.05 11.81
C THR A 181 13.88 13.18 10.98
N VAL A 182 13.34 12.42 10.01
CA VAL A 182 14.10 11.39 9.27
C VAL A 182 13.73 11.37 7.80
N ARG A 183 14.73 11.41 6.91
CA ARG A 183 14.53 11.19 5.47
C ARG A 183 14.35 9.70 5.21
N THR A 184 13.18 9.30 4.70
CA THR A 184 12.83 7.90 4.41
C THR A 184 13.30 7.46 3.02
N SER A 185 13.50 8.41 2.10
CA SER A 185 14.08 8.16 0.77
C SER A 185 14.70 9.41 0.15
N GLY A 186 15.76 9.26 -0.66
CA GLY A 186 16.33 10.34 -1.48
C GLY A 186 15.54 10.67 -2.76
N SER A 187 14.44 9.96 -3.01
CA SER A 187 13.63 10.06 -4.23
C SER A 187 12.39 10.95 -4.10
N GLY A 188 12.36 11.87 -3.14
CA GLY A 188 11.28 12.86 -3.02
C GLY A 188 11.07 13.65 -4.31
N LEU A 189 9.82 13.97 -4.61
CA LEU A 189 9.47 14.87 -5.72
C LEU A 189 9.90 16.29 -5.40
N LEU A 190 9.66 16.71 -4.14
CA LEU A 190 10.16 17.95 -3.57
C LEU A 190 11.37 17.63 -2.68
N LYS A 191 12.44 18.40 -2.83
CA LYS A 191 13.70 18.20 -2.11
C LYS A 191 14.15 19.55 -1.57
N PRO A 192 13.58 20.01 -0.44
CA PRO A 192 14.02 21.26 0.17
C PRO A 192 15.51 21.16 0.53
N GLU A 193 16.26 22.23 0.31
CA GLU A 193 17.61 22.39 0.85
C GLU A 193 17.56 23.03 2.24
N ASP A 194 16.45 23.70 2.58
CA ASP A 194 16.16 24.24 3.91
C ASP A 194 14.65 24.16 4.23
N TRP A 195 14.28 23.97 5.50
CA TRP A 195 12.86 23.89 5.89
C TRP A 195 12.10 25.20 5.72
N SER A 196 12.79 26.35 5.68
CA SER A 196 12.19 27.65 5.38
C SER A 196 11.56 27.71 3.99
N GLU A 197 11.97 26.85 3.05
CA GLU A 197 11.29 26.71 1.74
C GLU A 197 9.84 26.22 1.86
N LEU A 198 9.49 25.61 3.00
CA LEU A 198 8.18 25.05 3.31
C LEU A 198 7.52 25.79 4.49
N GLU A 199 7.99 27.00 4.81
CA GLU A 199 7.42 27.79 5.91
C GLU A 199 5.92 28.05 5.69
N GLY A 200 5.12 27.79 6.72
CA GLY A 200 3.67 27.93 6.68
C GLY A 200 2.94 26.82 5.93
N LYS A 201 3.65 25.84 5.36
CA LYS A 201 3.05 24.64 4.76
C LYS A 201 2.67 23.63 5.84
N ASN A 202 1.58 22.90 5.66
CA ASN A 202 1.11 21.80 6.48
C ASN A 202 1.10 20.50 5.66
N LEU A 203 0.65 19.40 6.27
CA LEU A 203 0.63 18.06 5.66
C LEU A 203 -0.14 17.99 4.32
N PHE A 204 -1.15 18.82 4.12
CA PHE A 204 -2.08 18.77 2.98
C PHE A 204 -1.72 19.74 1.85
N ASP A 205 -0.89 20.77 2.10
CA ASP A 205 -0.64 21.85 1.14
C ASP A 205 0.84 21.99 0.69
N LEU A 206 1.69 21.02 1.08
CA LEU A 206 3.09 20.90 0.65
C LEU A 206 3.24 20.89 -0.87
N HIS A 207 2.37 20.16 -1.55
CA HIS A 207 2.33 20.04 -3.01
C HIS A 207 0.91 19.67 -3.46
N MET A 208 0.57 19.94 -4.72
CA MET A 208 -0.74 19.59 -5.30
C MET A 208 -1.10 18.10 -5.24
N PHE A 209 -0.19 17.26 -4.79
CA PHE A 209 -0.31 15.82 -4.71
C PHE A 209 -0.65 15.37 -3.29
N ASN A 210 -0.45 16.20 -2.28
CA ASN A 210 -0.81 15.89 -0.90
C ASN A 210 -2.31 15.64 -0.68
N HIS A 211 -3.17 16.02 -1.64
CA HIS A 211 -4.60 15.64 -1.66
C HIS A 211 -4.82 14.13 -1.50
N VAL A 212 -3.88 13.26 -1.90
CA VAL A 212 -4.08 11.81 -1.76
C VAL A 212 -4.15 11.35 -0.31
N ILE A 213 -3.68 12.16 0.63
CA ILE A 213 -3.78 11.88 2.07
C ILE A 213 -5.24 12.04 2.51
N SER A 214 -5.93 13.07 2.00
CA SER A 214 -7.32 13.41 2.33
C SER A 214 -8.36 12.72 1.45
N ASP A 215 -7.99 12.27 0.25
CA ASP A 215 -8.96 11.77 -0.73
C ASP A 215 -9.20 10.26 -0.60
N TYR A 216 -8.32 9.53 0.10
CA TYR A 216 -8.37 8.07 0.19
C TYR A 216 -7.87 7.53 1.54
N GLY A 217 -8.35 6.34 1.90
CA GLY A 217 -7.82 5.56 3.02
C GLY A 217 -8.29 6.05 4.39
N VAL A 218 -7.47 5.82 5.42
CA VAL A 218 -7.86 6.10 6.81
C VAL A 218 -8.07 7.58 7.13
N LEU A 219 -7.53 8.49 6.31
CA LEU A 219 -7.67 9.94 6.46
C LEU A 219 -8.62 10.53 5.41
N GLU A 220 -9.44 9.70 4.74
CA GLU A 220 -10.44 10.19 3.79
C GLU A 220 -11.37 11.22 4.45
N GLY A 221 -11.46 12.41 3.86
CA GLY A 221 -12.26 13.53 4.34
C GLY A 221 -11.61 14.38 5.44
N VAL A 222 -10.41 14.02 5.92
CA VAL A 222 -9.63 14.89 6.82
C VAL A 222 -8.85 15.90 6.00
N ASP A 223 -9.02 17.20 6.32
CA ASP A 223 -8.34 18.29 5.62
C ASP A 223 -7.77 19.35 6.59
N GLU A 224 -7.30 20.47 6.05
CA GLU A 224 -6.72 21.57 6.83
C GLU A 224 -7.68 22.18 7.85
N SER A 225 -8.99 22.08 7.61
CA SER A 225 -10.04 22.65 8.46
C SER A 225 -10.52 21.69 9.55
N SER A 226 -10.26 20.39 9.40
CA SER A 226 -10.48 19.38 10.43
C SER A 226 -9.67 19.69 11.69
N THR A 227 -10.14 19.22 12.84
CA THR A 227 -9.39 19.36 14.10
C THR A 227 -8.33 18.26 14.25
N VAL A 228 -7.31 18.52 15.07
CA VAL A 228 -6.30 17.49 15.43
C VAL A 228 -6.98 16.28 16.06
N GLY A 229 -8.01 16.48 16.88
CA GLY A 229 -8.80 15.38 17.46
C GLY A 229 -9.50 14.52 16.40
N GLU A 230 -10.08 15.13 15.35
CA GLU A 230 -10.70 14.40 14.23
C GLU A 230 -9.67 13.57 13.47
N MET A 231 -8.50 14.14 13.16
CA MET A 231 -7.41 13.41 12.49
C MET A 231 -6.92 12.23 13.35
N LEU A 232 -6.67 12.45 14.64
CA LEU A 232 -6.20 11.38 15.54
C LEU A 232 -7.26 10.29 15.73
N THR A 233 -8.55 10.65 15.76
CA THR A 233 -9.66 9.69 15.81
C THR A 233 -9.70 8.84 14.53
N ALA A 234 -9.52 9.44 13.37
CA ALA A 234 -9.45 8.73 12.09
C ALA A 234 -8.27 7.73 12.04
N LEU A 235 -7.17 8.05 12.73
CA LEU A 235 -6.02 7.16 12.89
C LEU A 235 -6.19 6.12 14.02
N GLY A 236 -7.28 6.19 14.81
CA GLY A 236 -7.64 5.18 15.80
C GLY A 236 -7.46 5.58 17.26
N VAL A 237 -7.15 6.84 17.57
CA VAL A 237 -7.14 7.33 18.96
C VAL A 237 -8.56 7.48 19.48
N GLU A 238 -8.86 6.88 20.62
CA GLU A 238 -10.15 7.06 21.30
C GLU A 238 -10.07 8.24 22.29
N PHE A 239 -11.03 9.16 22.22
CA PHE A 239 -11.18 10.27 23.17
C PHE A 239 -12.31 10.00 24.16
N VAL A 240 -12.03 10.15 25.46
CA VAL A 240 -13.03 10.08 26.55
C VAL A 240 -13.07 11.44 27.22
N ASP A 241 -14.24 12.08 27.22
CA ASP A 241 -14.44 13.43 27.77
C ASP A 241 -13.44 14.47 27.23
N GLY A 242 -13.03 14.33 25.97
CA GLY A 242 -12.07 15.22 25.30
C GLY A 242 -10.59 14.93 25.59
N VAL A 243 -10.29 13.86 26.33
CA VAL A 243 -8.92 13.43 26.65
C VAL A 243 -8.59 12.15 25.87
N PRO A 244 -7.40 12.05 25.23
CA PRO A 244 -7.00 10.83 24.53
C PRO A 244 -6.79 9.68 25.52
N SER A 245 -7.31 8.51 25.17
CA SER A 245 -7.17 7.30 25.97
C SER A 245 -5.80 6.67 25.73
N GLN A 246 -5.17 6.18 26.80
CA GLN A 246 -3.89 5.47 26.72
C GLN A 246 -3.95 4.36 25.66
N MET A 247 -2.90 4.27 24.85
CA MET A 247 -2.83 3.38 23.71
C MET A 247 -1.39 2.98 23.44
N GLU A 248 -1.13 1.66 23.38
CA GLU A 248 0.14 1.12 22.94
C GLU A 248 0.49 1.58 21.52
N ALA A 249 1.79 1.63 21.21
CA ALA A 249 2.25 2.02 19.88
C ALA A 249 1.62 1.12 18.79
N THR A 250 1.01 1.75 17.78
CA THR A 250 0.49 1.09 16.59
C THR A 250 1.01 1.76 15.32
N HIS A 251 0.73 1.14 14.18
CA HIS A 251 1.02 1.67 12.86
C HIS A 251 -0.03 1.29 11.84
N GLY A 252 0.00 2.00 10.73
CA GLY A 252 -0.77 1.68 9.55
C GLY A 252 -0.22 2.42 8.34
N PHE A 253 -1.02 2.46 7.29
CA PHE A 253 -0.69 3.20 6.08
C PHE A 253 -1.86 4.12 5.72
N HIS A 254 -1.55 5.37 5.41
CA HIS A 254 -2.53 6.34 4.91
C HIS A 254 -2.68 6.25 3.40
N SER A 255 -3.61 7.02 2.82
CA SER A 255 -3.94 6.95 1.39
C SER A 255 -4.28 5.50 1.00
N ASN A 256 -3.88 5.04 -0.20
CA ASN A 256 -4.07 3.67 -0.66
C ASN A 256 -3.04 2.66 -0.12
N GLY A 257 -2.53 2.81 1.10
CA GLY A 257 -1.82 1.72 1.78
C GLY A 257 -0.38 1.43 1.28
N GLY A 258 0.32 2.43 0.74
CA GLY A 258 1.69 2.28 0.23
C GLY A 258 1.80 1.25 -0.91
N TRP A 259 2.93 0.52 -0.99
CA TRP A 259 3.09 -0.53 -2.01
C TRP A 259 2.07 -1.65 -1.89
N LYS A 260 1.71 -2.02 -0.64
CA LYS A 260 0.79 -3.12 -0.39
C LYS A 260 -0.60 -2.80 -0.91
N GLY A 261 -1.20 -1.70 -0.45
CA GLY A 261 -2.55 -1.34 -0.86
C GLY A 261 -2.62 -1.06 -2.36
N ASN A 262 -1.56 -0.53 -2.96
CA ASN A 262 -1.45 -0.43 -4.42
C ASN A 262 -1.56 -1.80 -5.11
N TYR A 263 -0.82 -2.82 -4.67
CA TYR A 263 -0.87 -4.16 -5.25
C TYR A 263 -2.16 -4.91 -4.92
N ASP A 264 -2.74 -4.66 -3.75
CA ASP A 264 -4.08 -5.15 -3.40
C ASP A 264 -5.13 -4.59 -4.38
N SER A 265 -5.10 -3.28 -4.70
CA SER A 265 -6.04 -2.69 -5.66
C SER A 265 -5.90 -3.27 -7.08
N ILE A 266 -4.67 -3.59 -7.52
CA ILE A 266 -4.47 -4.27 -8.81
C ILE A 266 -5.09 -5.67 -8.76
N ALA A 267 -4.86 -6.39 -7.67
CA ALA A 267 -5.43 -7.72 -7.48
C ALA A 267 -6.96 -7.69 -7.47
N GLU A 268 -7.56 -6.78 -6.69
CA GLU A 268 -9.02 -6.59 -6.61
C GLU A 268 -9.64 -6.27 -7.97
N TYR A 269 -9.01 -5.42 -8.78
CA TYR A 269 -9.49 -5.13 -10.12
C TYR A 269 -9.44 -6.36 -11.03
N LEU A 270 -8.33 -7.11 -11.00
CA LEU A 270 -8.12 -8.25 -11.91
C LEU A 270 -8.98 -9.46 -11.55
N GLN A 271 -9.22 -9.70 -10.26
CA GLN A 271 -10.00 -10.83 -9.78
C GLN A 271 -11.42 -10.83 -10.38
N GLY A 272 -11.84 -12.00 -10.87
CA GLY A 272 -13.12 -12.22 -11.54
C GLY A 272 -13.15 -11.80 -13.01
N LYS A 273 -12.10 -11.17 -13.56
CA LYS A 273 -12.01 -10.84 -14.99
C LYS A 273 -11.43 -12.00 -15.79
N ASN A 274 -11.74 -12.04 -17.09
CA ASN A 274 -11.13 -12.99 -18.01
C ASN A 274 -9.75 -12.49 -18.46
N ALA A 275 -8.70 -13.29 -18.25
CA ALA A 275 -7.34 -12.93 -18.60
C ALA A 275 -7.12 -12.79 -20.12
N ASN A 276 -7.97 -13.41 -20.95
CA ASN A 276 -7.95 -13.23 -22.41
C ASN A 276 -8.46 -11.85 -22.84
N GLU A 277 -9.22 -11.16 -21.98
CA GLU A 277 -9.77 -9.82 -22.26
C GLU A 277 -8.90 -8.71 -21.67
N ILE A 278 -8.21 -8.99 -20.57
CA ILE A 278 -7.37 -8.04 -19.84
C ILE A 278 -5.90 -8.44 -20.00
N THR A 279 -5.35 -8.28 -21.19
CA THR A 279 -3.95 -8.65 -21.50
C THR A 279 -2.93 -7.59 -21.11
N SER A 280 -3.37 -6.50 -20.48
CA SER A 280 -2.56 -5.35 -20.11
C SER A 280 -3.22 -4.61 -18.93
N LEU A 281 -2.40 -4.11 -18.01
CA LEU A 281 -2.84 -3.18 -16.95
C LEU A 281 -3.01 -1.74 -17.49
N ILE A 282 -2.56 -1.50 -18.72
CA ILE A 282 -2.67 -0.23 -19.43
C ILE A 282 -3.90 -0.25 -20.34
N ASP A 283 -4.78 0.75 -20.20
CA ASP A 283 -5.89 0.98 -21.13
C ASP A 283 -5.39 1.70 -22.39
N TRP A 284 -5.11 0.90 -23.42
CA TRP A 284 -4.64 1.38 -24.71
C TRP A 284 -5.72 2.06 -25.56
N SER A 285 -6.99 1.99 -25.17
CA SER A 285 -8.08 2.64 -25.91
C SER A 285 -7.98 4.17 -25.90
N LEU A 286 -7.22 4.73 -24.94
CA LEU A 286 -6.98 6.16 -24.83
C LEU A 286 -5.83 6.62 -25.76
N PRO A 287 -6.11 7.51 -26.74
CA PRO A 287 -5.14 7.89 -27.78
C PRO A 287 -3.82 8.49 -27.29
N ARG A 288 -3.80 9.08 -26.08
CA ARG A 288 -2.58 9.62 -25.48
C ARG A 288 -1.58 8.54 -25.06
N TYR A 289 -2.03 7.31 -24.78
CA TYR A 289 -1.17 6.18 -24.41
C TYR A 289 -0.78 5.34 -25.62
N ALA A 290 -1.70 5.17 -26.58
CA ALA A 290 -1.42 4.47 -27.84
C ALA A 290 -0.30 5.13 -28.66
N LYS A 291 -0.16 6.47 -28.61
CA LYS A 291 0.94 7.21 -29.25
C LYS A 291 2.31 7.03 -28.57
N GLY A 292 2.31 6.35 -27.43
CA GLY A 292 3.46 6.11 -26.62
C GLY A 292 4.34 4.95 -27.08
N ILE A 293 3.84 4.05 -27.93
CA ILE A 293 4.56 2.86 -28.40
C ILE A 293 4.96 3.07 -29.85
N ASN A 294 6.24 2.87 -30.17
CA ASN A 294 6.74 2.72 -31.54
C ASN A 294 7.85 1.66 -31.63
N GLU A 295 8.30 1.41 -32.87
CA GLU A 295 9.28 0.37 -33.24
C GLU A 295 10.63 0.53 -32.52
N ASP A 296 10.99 1.76 -32.14
CA ASP A 296 12.25 2.12 -31.46
C ASP A 296 12.06 2.31 -29.94
N ASN A 297 10.81 2.32 -29.47
CA ASN A 297 10.44 2.76 -28.14
C ASN A 297 9.07 2.18 -27.74
N ALA A 298 9.05 1.02 -27.07
CA ALA A 298 7.85 0.51 -26.40
C ALA A 298 7.44 1.37 -25.18
N PHE A 299 8.24 2.38 -24.84
CA PHE A 299 7.97 3.29 -23.73
C PHE A 299 7.21 4.50 -24.23
N GLY A 300 6.04 4.73 -23.62
CA GLY A 300 5.32 5.99 -23.66
C GLY A 300 6.26 7.19 -23.76
N LEU A 301 6.15 7.98 -24.83
CA LEU A 301 6.85 9.27 -24.94
C LEU A 301 6.76 10.04 -23.62
N GLU A 302 7.83 10.73 -23.24
CA GLU A 302 7.86 11.69 -22.12
C GLU A 302 6.87 12.84 -22.39
N SER A 303 5.58 12.58 -22.21
CA SER A 303 4.56 13.60 -22.12
C SER A 303 4.47 14.02 -20.66
N ARG A 304 4.27 15.33 -20.43
CA ARG A 304 4.05 15.88 -19.07
C ARG A 304 2.96 15.07 -18.38
N ALA A 305 3.29 14.56 -17.20
CA ALA A 305 2.53 13.62 -16.38
C ALA A 305 1.01 13.77 -16.57
N GLY A 306 0.42 12.78 -17.23
CA GLY A 306 -1.00 12.73 -17.56
C GLY A 306 -1.57 11.37 -17.17
N ALA A 307 -1.84 11.19 -15.88
CA ALA A 307 -2.98 10.45 -15.33
C ALA A 307 -3.50 9.28 -16.17
N THR A 308 -2.78 8.14 -16.26
CA THR A 308 -3.31 6.92 -16.89
C THR A 308 -4.66 6.58 -16.27
N ARG A 309 -5.72 6.50 -17.09
CA ARG A 309 -6.98 5.87 -16.66
C ARG A 309 -6.73 4.37 -16.78
N THR A 310 -6.01 3.86 -15.82
CA THR A 310 -5.66 2.45 -15.72
C THR A 310 -6.47 1.83 -14.61
N VAL A 311 -6.16 0.58 -14.27
CA VAL A 311 -6.58 -0.01 -12.99
C VAL A 311 -6.34 0.95 -11.80
N GLN A 312 -5.42 1.90 -11.97
CA GLN A 312 -5.07 2.95 -11.03
C GLN A 312 -5.15 4.31 -11.73
N ASP A 313 -5.70 5.35 -11.12
CA ASP A 313 -5.58 6.71 -11.64
C ASP A 313 -4.17 7.23 -11.33
N SER A 314 -3.32 7.32 -12.34
CA SER A 314 -1.92 7.68 -12.11
C SER A 314 -1.74 9.12 -11.62
N PHE A 315 -2.72 10.02 -11.65
CA PHE A 315 -2.56 11.39 -11.13
C PHE A 315 -2.68 11.43 -9.62
N ASP A 316 -3.75 10.79 -9.12
CA ASP A 316 -4.11 10.75 -7.70
C ASP A 316 -3.38 9.62 -6.96
N SER A 317 -2.42 8.99 -7.63
CA SER A 317 -1.49 8.03 -7.02
C SER A 317 -0.02 8.49 -7.13
N ILE A 318 0.29 9.54 -7.92
CA ILE A 318 1.66 10.09 -8.10
C ILE A 318 2.28 10.64 -6.81
N ALA A 319 1.44 11.10 -5.91
CA ALA A 319 1.81 11.82 -4.70
C ALA A 319 2.63 11.08 -3.66
N GLY A 320 2.71 9.76 -3.82
CA GLY A 320 3.80 8.97 -3.27
C GLY A 320 3.39 7.57 -2.88
N SER A 321 2.37 7.05 -3.55
CA SER A 321 1.96 5.65 -3.63
C SER A 321 2.09 5.03 -5.05
N THR A 322 2.54 5.76 -6.10
CA THR A 322 2.65 5.16 -7.44
C THR A 322 3.91 4.34 -7.70
N VAL A 323 3.60 3.08 -7.97
CA VAL A 323 4.00 2.32 -9.16
C VAL A 323 4.29 3.18 -10.39
N ARG A 324 5.53 3.11 -10.87
CA ARG A 324 5.86 3.43 -12.26
C ARG A 324 5.41 2.23 -13.09
N MET A 325 4.15 2.30 -13.55
CA MET A 325 3.31 1.29 -14.22
C MET A 325 3.95 0.26 -15.14
N SER A 326 5.15 0.55 -15.61
CA SER A 326 5.79 -0.21 -16.63
C SER A 326 6.31 -1.55 -16.10
N ARG A 327 6.86 -1.66 -14.88
CA ARG A 327 7.36 -2.96 -14.36
C ARG A 327 6.24 -3.90 -13.90
N GLU A 328 5.18 -3.39 -13.26
CA GLU A 328 4.00 -4.15 -12.82
C GLU A 328 3.29 -4.76 -14.04
N ASN A 329 3.05 -3.94 -15.08
CA ASN A 329 2.48 -4.41 -16.34
C ASN A 329 3.37 -5.47 -17.01
N THR A 330 4.69 -5.26 -17.07
CA THR A 330 5.62 -6.26 -17.61
C THR A 330 5.52 -7.57 -16.86
N SER A 331 5.52 -7.55 -15.51
CA SER A 331 5.41 -8.78 -14.72
C SER A 331 4.06 -9.48 -14.86
N TYR A 332 2.96 -8.72 -14.99
CA TYR A 332 1.64 -9.27 -15.27
C TYR A 332 1.57 -9.93 -16.65
N GLN A 333 2.05 -9.24 -17.70
CA GLN A 333 2.13 -9.77 -19.05
C GLN A 333 3.04 -11.01 -19.13
N ALA A 334 4.17 -11.02 -18.42
CA ALA A 334 5.01 -12.21 -18.31
C ALA A 334 4.29 -13.39 -17.66
N ALA A 335 3.38 -13.16 -16.71
CA ALA A 335 2.55 -14.23 -16.13
C ALA A 335 1.51 -14.74 -17.14
N LEU A 336 0.99 -13.87 -18.02
CA LEU A 336 0.12 -14.26 -19.13
C LEU A 336 0.86 -15.04 -20.22
N VAL A 337 2.15 -14.76 -20.45
CA VAL A 337 3.02 -15.58 -21.32
C VAL A 337 3.17 -16.98 -20.75
N ASP A 338 3.45 -17.09 -19.45
CA ASP A 338 3.56 -18.37 -18.75
C ASP A 338 2.23 -19.16 -18.80
N ALA A 339 1.10 -18.45 -18.79
CA ALA A 339 -0.23 -19.01 -19.01
C ALA A 339 -0.56 -19.38 -20.48
N GLY A 340 0.30 -19.04 -21.44
CA GLY A 340 0.07 -19.26 -22.87
C GLY A 340 -1.03 -18.38 -23.47
N ILE A 341 -1.42 -17.29 -22.80
CA ILE A 341 -2.49 -16.37 -23.25
C ILE A 341 -1.95 -15.35 -24.27
N ILE A 342 -0.73 -14.86 -24.06
CA ILE A 342 -0.02 -13.97 -24.98
C ILE A 342 1.38 -14.52 -25.28
N SER A 343 2.04 -13.98 -26.29
CA SER A 343 3.43 -14.30 -26.66
C SER A 343 4.44 -13.35 -25.99
N GLU A 344 5.71 -13.78 -25.90
CA GLU A 344 6.79 -12.92 -25.39
C GLU A 344 6.96 -11.62 -26.19
N GLU A 345 6.65 -11.64 -27.49
CA GLU A 345 6.74 -10.47 -28.37
C GLU A 345 5.69 -9.39 -28.03
N GLU A 346 4.61 -9.77 -27.35
CA GLU A 346 3.55 -8.87 -26.90
C GLU A 346 3.85 -8.23 -25.53
N VAL A 347 4.90 -8.68 -24.84
CA VAL A 347 5.29 -8.15 -23.53
C VAL A 347 5.92 -6.76 -23.70
N VAL A 348 5.28 -5.76 -23.11
CA VAL A 348 5.81 -4.41 -23.04
C VAL A 348 6.81 -4.33 -21.90
N LYS A 349 8.11 -4.26 -22.22
CA LYS A 349 9.17 -4.10 -21.23
C LYS A 349 9.16 -2.71 -20.64
N GLY A 350 8.98 -2.65 -19.33
CA GLY A 350 8.80 -1.41 -18.62
C GLY A 350 10.05 -0.82 -18.00
N ARG A 351 9.95 0.45 -17.60
CA ARG A 351 10.93 1.11 -16.74
C ARG A 351 10.71 0.60 -15.31
N PHE A 352 11.82 0.27 -14.66
CA PHE A 352 11.83 -0.13 -13.26
C PHE A 352 12.02 1.08 -12.34
#